data_AF-A0A699Z5L6-F1
#
_entry.id   AF-A0A699Z5L6-F1
#
_cell.length_a   1.000
_cell.length_b   1.000
_cell.length_c   1.000
_cell.angle_alpha   90.00
_cell.angle_beta   90.00
_cell.angle_gamma   90.00
#
_symmetry.space_group_name_H-M   'P 1'
#
loop_
_entity.id
_entity.type
_entity.pdbx_description
1 polymer ?
#
loop_
_entity_poly.entity_id
_entity_poly.type
_entity_poly.pdbx_seq_one_letter_code
_entity_poly.pdbx_strand_id
1 'polypeptide(L)'
;MDSQLAQLPHPVAEGESKRLLLAALTASVATVFPFLCEMLQQHFMAAMASQQEGAAEKLVAHSSVISASLAALSAWVEWTPMARIAASNVVDACAFFLTAPEFALQGLDVLKQVVHRKRSTEGWAEYSELMDKVAALTLAKVADMGLLVPPGQLPPALQQQLGWEGAWEELGKRLCGLCVGLCETHWRCFREETRRLQLLQL
;
A
#
# COMPACT_ATOMS: atom_id res chain seq x y z
N MET A 1 3.03 -19.19 59.95
CA MET A 1 3.92 -18.02 59.97
C MET A 1 5.09 -18.34 59.04
N ASP A 2 4.85 -18.40 57.74
CA ASP A 2 4.78 -17.27 56.79
C ASP A 2 6.07 -17.25 55.99
N SER A 3 6.17 -18.07 54.94
CA SER A 3 7.23 -17.88 53.94
C SER A 3 6.95 -18.61 52.62
N GLN A 4 5.76 -18.42 52.06
CA GLN A 4 5.52 -18.61 50.62
C GLN A 4 4.57 -17.51 50.12
N LEU A 5 5.01 -16.25 50.26
CA LEU A 5 4.46 -15.20 49.41
C LEU A 5 5.05 -15.43 48.02
N ALA A 6 4.20 -15.99 47.14
CA ALA A 6 4.43 -16.03 45.72
C ALA A 6 5.02 -14.70 45.25
N GLN A 7 6.23 -14.74 44.70
CA GLN A 7 6.78 -13.60 43.96
C GLN A 7 5.84 -13.34 42.79
N LEU A 8 4.91 -12.41 42.98
CA LEU A 8 4.14 -11.84 41.89
C LEU A 8 5.14 -11.23 40.91
N PRO A 9 5.03 -11.52 39.60
CA PRO A 9 5.96 -10.96 38.62
C PRO A 9 5.96 -9.43 38.76
N HIS A 10 7.17 -8.87 38.93
CA HIS A 10 7.33 -7.42 38.99
C HIS A 10 6.66 -6.79 37.76
N PRO A 11 5.93 -5.66 37.93
CA PRO A 11 5.30 -4.99 36.80
C PRO A 11 6.38 -4.65 35.79
N VAL A 12 6.24 -5.20 34.58
CA VAL A 12 7.13 -4.91 33.46
C VAL A 12 7.10 -3.41 33.24
N ALA A 13 8.25 -2.74 33.32
CA ALA A 13 8.35 -1.30 33.10
C ALA A 13 7.66 -0.93 31.78
N GLU A 14 6.96 0.20 31.74
CA GLU A 14 6.12 0.56 30.59
C GLU A 14 6.88 0.52 29.26
N GLY A 15 8.16 0.93 29.25
CA GLY A 15 9.03 0.84 28.08
C GLY A 15 9.35 -0.59 27.64
N GLU A 16 9.55 -1.50 28.59
CA GLU A 16 9.79 -2.92 28.32
C GLU A 16 8.52 -3.58 27.74
N SER A 17 7.34 -3.23 28.27
CA SER A 17 6.05 -3.69 27.74
C SER A 17 5.81 -3.23 26.30
N LYS A 18 6.07 -1.95 25.99
CA LYS A 18 5.97 -1.41 24.62
C LYS A 18 6.93 -2.11 23.66
N ARG A 19 8.17 -2.36 24.09
CA ARG A 19 9.17 -3.08 23.28
C ARG A 19 8.75 -4.51 22.97
N LEU A 20 8.26 -5.23 23.97
CA LEU A 20 7.77 -6.60 23.81
C LEU A 20 6.56 -6.65 22.87
N LEU A 21 5.62 -5.71 23.00
CA LEU A 21 4.47 -5.61 22.10
C LEU A 21 4.91 -5.34 20.65
N LEU A 22 5.80 -4.38 20.42
CA LEU A 22 6.31 -4.08 19.07
C LEU A 22 7.06 -5.26 18.47
N ALA A 23 7.83 -6.00 19.28
CA ALA A 23 8.50 -7.22 18.82
C ALA A 23 7.48 -8.30 18.42
N ALA A 24 6.43 -8.50 19.22
CA ALA A 24 5.36 -9.46 18.92
C ALA A 24 4.57 -9.06 17.66
N LEU A 25 4.22 -7.78 17.52
CA LEU A 25 3.55 -7.25 16.33
C LEU A 25 4.44 -7.38 15.08
N THR A 26 5.74 -7.08 15.20
CA THR A 26 6.68 -7.25 14.09
C THR A 26 6.81 -8.72 13.68
N ALA A 27 6.78 -9.64 14.65
CA ALA A 27 6.79 -11.07 14.37
C ALA A 27 5.49 -11.55 13.69
N SER A 28 4.34 -10.98 14.07
CA SER A 28 3.05 -11.36 13.48
C SER A 28 2.84 -10.87 12.05
N VAL A 29 3.65 -9.93 11.55
CA VAL A 29 3.62 -9.45 10.16
C VAL A 29 3.65 -10.59 9.14
N ALA A 30 4.43 -11.64 9.40
CA ALA A 30 4.54 -12.81 8.51
C ALA A 30 3.21 -13.56 8.34
N THR A 31 2.26 -13.38 9.26
CA THR A 31 0.90 -13.94 9.19
C THR A 31 -0.11 -12.88 8.77
N VAL A 32 0.01 -11.66 9.29
CA VAL A 32 -0.95 -10.57 9.06
C VAL A 32 -0.94 -10.10 7.61
N PHE A 33 0.23 -9.94 6.98
CA PHE A 33 0.30 -9.48 5.59
C PHE A 33 -0.32 -10.47 4.60
N PRO A 34 0.02 -11.77 4.63
CA PRO A 34 -0.66 -12.75 3.79
C PRO A 34 -2.17 -12.77 4.04
N PHE A 35 -2.62 -12.76 5.30
CA PHE A 35 -4.04 -12.74 5.64
C PHE A 35 -4.76 -11.53 5.02
N LEU A 36 -4.23 -10.31 5.18
CA LEU A 36 -4.85 -9.12 4.61
C LEU A 36 -4.85 -9.15 3.07
N CYS A 37 -3.78 -9.65 2.44
CA CYS A 37 -3.73 -9.78 0.98
C CYS A 37 -4.74 -10.81 0.46
N GLU A 38 -4.90 -11.93 1.16
CA GLU A 38 -5.90 -12.96 0.83
C GLU A 38 -7.33 -12.43 0.99
N MET A 39 -7.61 -11.70 2.07
CA MET A 39 -8.89 -11.02 2.29
C MET A 39 -9.23 -10.06 1.14
N LEU A 40 -8.26 -9.26 0.70
CA LEU A 40 -8.44 -8.37 -0.46
C LEU A 40 -8.81 -9.14 -1.72
N GLN A 41 -8.06 -10.19 -2.05
CA GLN A 41 -8.28 -10.99 -3.26
C GLN A 41 -9.65 -11.67 -3.24
N GLN A 42 -9.97 -12.38 -2.16
CA GLN A 42 -11.21 -13.16 -2.05
C GLN A 42 -12.44 -12.25 -2.08
N HIS A 43 -12.43 -11.15 -1.32
CA HIS A 43 -13.57 -10.24 -1.27
C HIS A 43 -13.71 -9.42 -2.55
N PHE A 44 -12.61 -9.09 -3.25
CA PHE A 44 -12.71 -8.45 -4.56
C PHE A 44 -13.37 -9.36 -5.60
N MET A 45 -12.96 -10.63 -5.67
CA MET A 45 -13.59 -11.61 -6.58
C MET A 45 -15.08 -11.79 -6.26
N ALA A 46 -15.43 -11.88 -4.97
CA ALA A 46 -16.82 -12.03 -4.54
C ALA A 46 -17.66 -10.76 -4.76
N ALA A 47 -17.06 -9.57 -4.64
CA ALA A 47 -17.70 -8.30 -5.00
C ALA A 47 -18.05 -8.26 -6.49
N MET A 48 -17.09 -8.62 -7.36
CA MET A 48 -17.32 -8.68 -8.81
C MET A 48 -18.41 -9.68 -9.19
N ALA A 49 -18.45 -10.86 -8.57
CA ALA A 49 -19.52 -11.83 -8.77
C ALA A 49 -20.88 -11.29 -8.31
N SER A 50 -20.93 -10.66 -7.12
CA SER A 50 -22.15 -10.05 -6.58
C SER A 50 -22.68 -8.91 -7.45
N GLN A 51 -21.78 -8.15 -8.08
CA GLN A 51 -22.14 -7.10 -9.03
C GLN A 51 -22.80 -7.68 -10.29
N GLN A 52 -22.26 -8.78 -10.83
CA GLN A 52 -22.85 -9.46 -11.99
C GLN A 52 -24.22 -10.08 -11.66
N GLU A 53 -24.40 -10.56 -10.44
CA GLU A 53 -25.67 -11.10 -9.93
C GLU A 53 -26.70 -10.02 -9.56
N GLY A 54 -26.32 -8.73 -9.53
CA GLY A 54 -27.17 -7.65 -9.05
C GLY A 54 -27.44 -7.68 -7.54
N ALA A 55 -26.64 -8.42 -6.77
CA ALA A 55 -26.79 -8.58 -5.32
C ALA A 55 -26.15 -7.41 -4.57
N ALA A 56 -26.82 -6.25 -4.58
CA ALA A 56 -26.30 -4.98 -4.06
C ALA A 56 -25.82 -5.07 -2.58
N GLU A 57 -26.57 -5.74 -1.71
CA GLU A 57 -26.18 -5.88 -0.29
C GLU A 57 -24.88 -6.66 -0.11
N LYS A 58 -24.68 -7.74 -0.88
CA LYS A 58 -23.43 -8.52 -0.86
C LYS A 58 -22.27 -7.69 -1.40
N LEU A 59 -22.49 -6.95 -2.49
CA LEU A 59 -21.49 -6.05 -3.07
C LEU A 59 -21.02 -5.03 -2.02
N VAL A 60 -21.93 -4.39 -1.30
CA VAL A 60 -21.60 -3.43 -0.23
C VAL A 60 -20.81 -4.11 0.89
N ALA A 61 -21.23 -5.31 1.32
CA ALA A 61 -20.53 -6.05 2.36
C ALA A 61 -19.10 -6.42 1.95
N HIS A 62 -18.89 -6.96 0.74
CA HIS A 62 -17.56 -7.29 0.24
C HIS A 62 -16.69 -6.05 0.06
N SER A 63 -17.23 -4.95 -0.46
CA SER A 63 -16.51 -3.68 -0.64
C SER A 63 -16.09 -3.04 0.68
N SER A 64 -16.91 -3.21 1.73
CA SER A 64 -16.57 -2.77 3.08
C SER A 64 -15.37 -3.52 3.65
N VAL A 65 -15.29 -4.83 3.41
CA VAL A 65 -14.15 -5.66 3.84
C VAL A 65 -12.86 -5.29 3.09
N ILE A 66 -12.95 -5.01 1.79
CA ILE A 66 -11.81 -4.53 1.00
C ILE A 66 -11.28 -3.22 1.58
N SER A 67 -12.19 -2.26 1.82
CA SER A 67 -11.83 -0.95 2.41
C SER A 67 -11.18 -1.08 3.78
N ALA A 68 -11.74 -1.92 4.66
CA ALA A 68 -11.17 -2.17 5.99
C ALA A 68 -9.79 -2.83 5.89
N SER A 69 -9.58 -3.73 4.93
CA SER A 69 -8.31 -4.41 4.72
C SER A 69 -7.23 -3.45 4.18
N LEU A 70 -7.58 -2.55 3.26
CA LEU A 70 -6.66 -1.50 2.77
C LEU A 70 -6.31 -0.50 3.88
N ALA A 71 -7.28 -0.09 4.70
CA ALA A 71 -7.04 0.79 5.85
C ALA A 71 -6.12 0.11 6.88
N ALA A 72 -6.33 -1.17 7.17
CA ALA A 72 -5.44 -1.95 8.01
C ALA A 72 -4.02 -1.99 7.42
N LEU A 73 -3.87 -2.35 6.14
CA LEU A 73 -2.56 -2.35 5.48
C LEU A 73 -1.86 -0.99 5.59
N SER A 74 -2.57 0.12 5.39
CA SER A 74 -2.03 1.47 5.51
C SER A 74 -1.40 1.70 6.89
N ALA A 75 -2.11 1.31 7.96
CA ALA A 75 -1.60 1.42 9.33
C ALA A 75 -0.42 0.48 9.62
N TRP A 76 -0.40 -0.72 9.04
CA TRP A 76 0.68 -1.67 9.27
C TRP A 76 1.97 -1.30 8.53
N VAL A 77 1.89 -0.83 7.28
CA VAL A 77 3.09 -0.52 6.47
C VAL A 77 3.85 0.69 6.97
N GLU A 78 3.20 1.57 7.74
CA GLU A 78 3.80 2.80 8.30
C GLU A 78 5.02 2.49 9.18
N TRP A 79 4.94 1.45 10.02
CA TRP A 79 5.96 1.14 11.02
C TRP A 79 6.66 -0.21 10.80
N THR A 80 6.07 -1.13 10.03
CA THR A 80 6.63 -2.47 9.80
C THR A 80 8.01 -2.39 9.14
N PRO A 81 9.05 -3.15 9.54
CA PRO A 81 10.36 -3.11 8.88
C PRO A 81 10.26 -3.28 7.35
N MET A 82 10.95 -2.46 6.56
CA MET A 82 10.75 -2.46 5.10
C MET A 82 11.07 -3.80 4.45
N ALA A 83 12.05 -4.54 4.99
CA ALA A 83 12.37 -5.90 4.53
C ALA A 83 11.17 -6.86 4.62
N ARG A 84 10.27 -6.67 5.60
CA ARG A 84 9.04 -7.48 5.72
C ARG A 84 8.00 -7.09 4.69
N ILE A 85 7.92 -5.81 4.32
CA ILE A 85 7.05 -5.33 3.24
C ILE A 85 7.57 -5.85 1.90
N ALA A 86 8.88 -5.77 1.66
CA ALA A 86 9.54 -6.28 0.45
C ALA A 86 9.30 -7.78 0.24
N ALA A 87 9.35 -8.57 1.32
CA ALA A 87 9.10 -10.00 1.31
C ALA A 87 7.61 -10.40 1.20
N SER A 88 6.70 -9.44 1.05
CA SER A 88 5.26 -9.66 1.03
C SER A 88 4.62 -9.25 -0.30
N ASN A 89 3.35 -9.59 -0.48
CA ASN A 89 2.56 -9.22 -1.65
C ASN A 89 1.79 -7.90 -1.46
N VAL A 90 2.06 -7.14 -0.39
CA VAL A 90 1.30 -5.92 -0.06
C VAL A 90 1.40 -4.90 -1.19
N VAL A 91 2.59 -4.69 -1.75
CA VAL A 91 2.80 -3.72 -2.85
C VAL A 91 2.05 -4.18 -4.10
N ASP A 92 2.11 -5.46 -4.45
CA ASP A 92 1.42 -6.01 -5.62
C ASP A 92 -0.10 -5.89 -5.48
N ALA A 93 -0.63 -6.24 -4.30
CA ALA A 93 -2.06 -6.13 -3.99
C ALA A 93 -2.52 -4.67 -4.07
N CYS A 94 -1.79 -3.73 -3.48
CA CYS A 94 -2.18 -2.32 -3.51
C CYS A 94 -2.05 -1.71 -4.93
N ALA A 95 -1.04 -2.10 -5.69
CA ALA A 95 -0.89 -1.68 -7.08
C ALA A 95 -2.05 -2.19 -7.96
N PHE A 96 -2.53 -3.41 -7.76
CA PHE A 96 -3.70 -3.93 -8.45
C PHE A 96 -4.94 -3.02 -8.28
N PHE A 97 -5.16 -2.50 -7.06
CA PHE A 97 -6.31 -1.64 -6.79
C PHE A 97 -6.22 -0.24 -7.42
N LEU A 98 -5.05 0.21 -7.91
CA LEU A 98 -4.94 1.50 -8.59
C LEU A 98 -5.83 1.60 -9.83
N THR A 99 -6.13 0.47 -10.48
CA THR A 99 -7.03 0.38 -11.63
C THR A 99 -8.48 0.04 -11.25
N ALA A 100 -8.79 -0.11 -9.96
CA ALA A 100 -10.14 -0.35 -9.45
C ALA A 100 -10.70 0.97 -8.86
N PRO A 101 -11.56 1.72 -9.58
CA PRO A 101 -11.87 3.12 -9.25
C PRO A 101 -12.37 3.35 -7.81
N GLU A 102 -13.15 2.41 -7.26
CA GLU A 102 -13.69 2.48 -5.90
C GLU A 102 -12.60 2.40 -4.81
N PHE A 103 -11.49 1.71 -5.09
CA PHE A 103 -10.42 1.43 -4.12
C PHE A 103 -9.08 2.07 -4.46
N ALA A 104 -8.98 2.74 -5.62
CA ALA A 104 -7.72 3.27 -6.14
C ALA A 104 -7.02 4.23 -5.17
N LEU A 105 -7.78 5.13 -4.53
CA LEU A 105 -7.22 6.07 -3.55
C LEU A 105 -6.69 5.37 -2.29
N GLN A 106 -7.41 4.35 -1.80
CA GLN A 106 -6.98 3.59 -0.62
C GLN A 106 -5.73 2.76 -0.92
N GLY A 107 -5.67 2.08 -2.07
CA GLY A 107 -4.48 1.37 -2.52
C GLY A 107 -3.27 2.31 -2.68
N LEU A 108 -3.50 3.48 -3.26
CA LEU A 108 -2.48 4.51 -3.42
C LEU A 108 -1.98 5.06 -2.07
N ASP A 109 -2.87 5.23 -1.09
CA ASP A 109 -2.49 5.70 0.24
C ASP A 109 -1.56 4.71 0.95
N VAL A 110 -1.78 3.40 0.81
CA VAL A 110 -0.83 2.39 1.32
C VAL A 110 0.54 2.53 0.66
N LEU A 111 0.59 2.66 -0.67
CA LEU A 111 1.85 2.84 -1.40
C LEU A 111 2.57 4.13 -1.00
N LYS A 112 1.81 5.21 -0.77
CA LYS A 112 2.34 6.49 -0.29
C LYS A 112 2.97 6.36 1.10
N GLN A 113 2.35 5.60 2.01
CA GLN A 113 2.98 5.31 3.30
C GLN A 113 4.30 4.56 3.15
N VAL A 114 4.40 3.63 2.19
CA VAL A 114 5.69 2.95 1.90
C VAL A 114 6.72 3.96 1.37
N VAL A 115 6.36 4.79 0.40
CA VAL A 115 7.27 5.75 -0.25
C VAL A 115 7.73 6.87 0.69
N HIS A 116 6.92 7.30 1.66
CA HIS A 116 7.34 8.32 2.61
C HIS A 116 8.41 7.87 3.59
N ARG A 117 8.67 6.57 3.68
CA ARG A 117 9.64 6.04 4.63
C ARG A 117 11.05 6.09 4.07
N LYS A 118 12.00 6.43 4.93
CA LYS A 118 13.44 6.43 4.63
C LYS A 118 14.07 5.14 5.16
N ARG A 119 15.12 4.68 4.50
CA ARG A 119 15.94 3.55 4.98
C ARG A 119 16.44 3.85 6.39
N SER A 120 16.29 2.91 7.30
CA SER A 120 16.71 3.03 8.69
C SER A 120 17.84 2.05 9.03
N THR A 121 17.48 0.78 9.21
CA THR A 121 18.40 -0.33 9.55
C THR A 121 18.46 -1.39 8.47
N GLU A 122 17.67 -1.23 7.39
CA GLU A 122 17.56 -2.21 6.33
C GLU A 122 18.79 -2.26 5.42
N GLY A 123 19.08 -3.46 4.89
CA GLY A 123 20.07 -3.64 3.85
C GLY A 123 19.74 -2.81 2.60
N TRP A 124 20.78 -2.34 1.90
CA TRP A 124 20.58 -1.53 0.71
C TRP A 124 19.83 -2.28 -0.40
N ALA A 125 20.08 -3.59 -0.54
CA ALA A 125 19.47 -4.40 -1.59
C ALA A 125 17.95 -4.44 -1.43
N GLU A 126 17.46 -4.87 -0.27
CA GLU A 126 16.03 -5.01 0.04
C GLU A 126 15.30 -3.67 -0.01
N TYR A 127 15.96 -2.62 0.50
CA TYR A 127 15.44 -1.25 0.42
C TYR A 127 15.28 -0.79 -1.03
N SER A 128 16.34 -0.95 -1.83
CA SER A 128 16.34 -0.52 -3.23
C SER A 128 15.30 -1.29 -4.02
N GLU A 129 15.22 -2.60 -3.83
CA GLU A 129 14.26 -3.47 -4.53
C GLU A 129 12.80 -3.12 -4.19
N LEU A 130 12.49 -2.82 -2.92
CA LEU A 130 11.15 -2.39 -2.53
C LEU A 130 10.74 -1.10 -3.25
N MET A 131 11.56 -0.05 -3.17
CA MET A 131 11.23 1.24 -3.79
C MET A 131 11.17 1.14 -5.31
N ASP A 132 12.06 0.33 -5.88
CA ASP A 132 12.08 0.03 -7.31
C ASP A 132 10.82 -0.69 -7.77
N LYS A 133 10.36 -1.68 -6.98
CA LYS A 133 9.10 -2.40 -7.20
C LYS A 133 7.89 -1.47 -7.11
N VAL A 134 7.83 -0.58 -6.12
CA VAL A 134 6.75 0.41 -6.00
C VAL A 134 6.69 1.30 -7.23
N ALA A 135 7.84 1.82 -7.68
CA ALA A 135 7.92 2.64 -8.89
C ALA A 135 7.48 1.86 -10.14
N ALA A 136 8.01 0.65 -10.34
CA ALA A 136 7.70 -0.18 -11.50
C ALA A 136 6.19 -0.49 -11.59
N LEU A 137 5.58 -0.93 -10.49
CA LEU A 137 4.16 -1.29 -10.47
C LEU A 137 3.26 -0.07 -10.61
N THR A 138 3.61 1.07 -9.99
CA THR A 138 2.88 2.33 -10.16
C THR A 138 2.91 2.76 -11.62
N LEU A 139 4.10 2.81 -12.24
CA LEU A 139 4.26 3.17 -13.65
C LEU A 139 3.47 2.25 -14.58
N ALA A 140 3.50 0.94 -14.33
CA ALA A 140 2.72 -0.02 -15.11
C ALA A 140 1.22 0.29 -15.02
N LYS A 141 0.70 0.60 -13.82
CA LYS A 141 -0.72 0.94 -13.65
C LYS A 141 -1.08 2.29 -14.27
N VAL A 142 -0.20 3.26 -14.19
CA VAL A 142 -0.36 4.57 -14.84
C VAL A 142 -0.35 4.41 -16.38
N ALA A 143 0.45 3.48 -16.91
CA ALA A 143 0.40 3.07 -18.31
C ALA A 143 -0.93 2.40 -18.66
N ASP A 144 -1.40 1.44 -17.85
CA ASP A 144 -2.69 0.75 -18.04
C ASP A 144 -3.87 1.73 -18.07
N MET A 145 -3.80 2.80 -17.26
CA MET A 145 -4.80 3.89 -17.24
C MET A 145 -4.69 4.85 -18.44
N GLY A 146 -3.68 4.69 -19.30
CA GLY A 146 -3.45 5.58 -20.44
C GLY A 146 -2.98 6.99 -20.03
N LEU A 147 -2.33 7.12 -18.87
CA LEU A 147 -1.88 8.41 -18.33
C LEU A 147 -0.45 8.79 -18.77
N LEU A 148 0.35 7.85 -19.29
CA LEU A 148 1.68 8.10 -19.86
C LEU A 148 1.65 8.61 -21.32
N VAL A 149 0.51 9.14 -21.77
CA VAL A 149 0.34 9.63 -23.14
C VAL A 149 0.88 11.06 -23.29
N PRO A 150 1.34 11.46 -24.49
CA PRO A 150 1.72 12.85 -24.75
C PRO A 150 0.60 13.84 -24.36
N PRO A 151 0.95 15.04 -23.88
CA PRO A 151 -0.03 16.04 -23.49
C PRO A 151 -1.02 16.32 -24.63
N GLY A 152 -2.32 16.26 -24.31
CA GLY A 152 -3.42 16.42 -25.28
C GLY A 152 -4.04 15.14 -25.82
N GLN A 153 -3.57 13.95 -25.41
CA GLN A 153 -4.12 12.65 -25.83
C GLN A 153 -4.75 11.83 -24.69
N LEU A 154 -5.10 12.47 -23.57
CA LEU A 154 -5.80 11.79 -22.47
C LEU A 154 -7.08 11.12 -22.99
N PRO A 155 -7.42 9.90 -22.56
CA PRO A 155 -8.68 9.25 -22.90
C PRO A 155 -9.88 10.20 -22.70
N PRO A 156 -10.86 10.28 -23.62
CA PRO A 156 -11.98 11.21 -23.52
C PRO A 156 -12.75 11.10 -22.19
N ALA A 157 -12.85 9.89 -21.65
CA ALA A 157 -13.46 9.64 -20.34
C ALA A 157 -12.72 10.32 -19.19
N LEU A 158 -11.38 10.42 -19.27
CA LEU A 158 -10.56 11.12 -18.29
C LEU A 158 -10.63 12.64 -18.48
N GLN A 159 -10.64 13.11 -19.73
CA GLN A 159 -10.78 14.54 -20.04
C GLN A 159 -12.06 15.14 -19.44
N GLN A 160 -13.16 14.39 -19.44
CA GLN A 160 -14.45 14.82 -18.88
C GLN A 160 -14.44 14.95 -17.35
N GLN A 161 -13.51 14.29 -16.66
CA GLN A 161 -13.43 14.28 -15.19
C GLN A 161 -12.32 15.18 -14.63
N LEU A 162 -11.55 15.85 -15.49
CA LEU A 162 -10.53 16.82 -15.08
C LEU A 162 -11.17 18.19 -14.84
N GLY A 163 -10.90 18.81 -13.68
CA GLY A 163 -11.37 20.18 -13.35
C GLY A 163 -12.73 20.23 -12.66
N TRP A 164 -13.29 19.06 -12.34
CA TRP A 164 -14.43 18.87 -11.46
C TRP A 164 -13.93 17.95 -10.37
N GLU A 165 -14.19 18.24 -9.09
CA GLU A 165 -13.70 17.51 -7.89
C GLU A 165 -14.06 16.00 -7.87
N GLY A 166 -13.56 15.26 -8.85
CA GLY A 166 -13.90 13.91 -9.20
C GLY A 166 -12.79 12.97 -8.81
N ALA A 167 -13.12 11.69 -8.70
CA ALA A 167 -12.21 10.65 -8.23
C ALA A 167 -10.89 10.59 -9.03
N TRP A 168 -10.94 10.88 -10.34
CA TRP A 168 -9.75 10.86 -11.19
C TRP A 168 -8.84 12.07 -11.02
N GLU A 169 -9.38 13.25 -10.73
CA GLU A 169 -8.56 14.42 -10.42
C GLU A 169 -7.80 14.21 -9.11
N GLU A 170 -8.49 13.70 -8.08
CA GLU A 170 -7.85 13.35 -6.80
C GLU A 170 -6.82 12.24 -6.96
N LEU A 171 -7.14 11.19 -7.74
CA LEU A 171 -6.20 10.11 -8.05
C LEU A 171 -4.95 10.66 -8.75
N GLY A 172 -5.11 11.52 -9.76
CA GLY A 172 -4.02 12.18 -10.46
C GLY A 172 -3.13 13.00 -9.52
N LYS A 173 -3.72 13.86 -8.68
CA LYS A 173 -2.97 14.65 -7.68
C LYS A 173 -2.15 13.76 -6.74
N ARG A 174 -2.74 12.66 -6.26
CA ARG A 174 -2.04 11.74 -5.36
C ARG A 174 -0.96 10.92 -6.06
N LEU A 175 -1.17 10.53 -7.31
CA LEU A 175 -0.17 9.84 -8.13
C LEU A 175 1.05 10.74 -8.35
N CYS A 176 0.84 12.01 -8.67
CA CYS A 176 1.94 12.98 -8.76
C CYS A 176 2.69 13.08 -7.43
N GLY A 177 1.98 13.17 -6.30
CA GLY A 177 2.60 13.18 -4.97
C GLY A 177 3.44 11.94 -4.68
N LEU A 178 2.96 10.75 -5.06
CA LEU A 178 3.72 9.50 -4.94
C LEU A 178 5.00 9.54 -5.81
N CYS A 179 4.89 10.00 -7.06
CA CYS A 179 6.00 10.09 -8.00
C CYS A 179 7.05 11.09 -7.53
N VAL A 180 6.65 12.23 -6.97
CA VAL A 180 7.56 13.19 -6.32
C VAL A 180 8.30 12.51 -5.17
N GLY A 181 7.61 11.78 -4.28
CA GLY A 181 8.26 11.05 -3.19
C GLY A 181 9.30 10.03 -3.70
N LEU A 182 8.96 9.30 -4.77
CA LEU A 182 9.87 8.37 -5.45
C LEU A 182 11.10 9.07 -6.04
N CYS A 183 10.89 10.20 -6.74
CA CYS A 183 11.96 10.91 -7.41
C CYS A 183 12.87 11.68 -6.43
N GLU A 184 12.31 12.35 -5.43
CA GLU A 184 13.07 13.15 -4.48
C GLU A 184 13.87 12.28 -3.50
N THR A 185 13.25 11.21 -2.99
CA THR A 185 13.83 10.42 -1.89
C THR A 185 14.54 9.16 -2.38
N HIS A 186 14.04 8.54 -3.46
CA HIS A 186 14.40 7.17 -3.85
C HIS A 186 15.06 7.05 -5.22
N TRP A 187 15.49 8.16 -5.84
CA TRP A 187 16.10 8.18 -7.17
C TRP A 187 17.21 7.15 -7.38
N ARG A 188 18.03 6.92 -6.34
CA ARG A 188 19.16 5.99 -6.36
C ARG A 188 18.75 4.52 -6.33
N CYS A 189 17.50 4.22 -5.97
CA CYS A 189 16.96 2.86 -5.95
C CYS A 189 16.69 2.33 -7.36
N PHE A 190 16.39 3.22 -8.32
CA PHE A 190 16.03 2.84 -9.69
C PHE A 190 17.28 2.42 -10.46
N ARG A 191 17.44 1.11 -10.70
CA ARG A 191 18.62 0.55 -11.38
C ARG A 191 18.54 0.68 -12.89
N GLU A 192 17.34 0.54 -13.45
CA GLU A 192 17.11 0.65 -14.88
C GLU A 192 16.99 2.11 -15.31
N GLU A 193 17.74 2.49 -16.33
CA GLU A 193 17.65 3.84 -16.92
C GLU A 193 16.25 4.10 -17.47
N THR A 194 15.61 3.10 -18.06
CA THR A 194 14.22 3.16 -18.56
C THR A 194 13.24 3.62 -17.49
N ARG A 195 13.38 3.13 -16.24
CA ARG A 195 12.49 3.49 -15.13
C ARG A 195 12.64 4.96 -14.75
N ARG A 196 13.87 5.46 -14.73
CA ARG A 196 14.15 6.89 -14.50
C ARG A 196 13.56 7.75 -15.61
N LEU A 197 13.70 7.33 -16.87
CA LEU A 197 13.12 8.04 -18.01
C LEU A 197 11.60 8.07 -17.95
N GLN A 198 10.94 6.98 -17.57
CA GLN A 198 9.49 6.92 -17.40
C GLN A 198 8.98 7.83 -16.27
N LEU A 199 9.69 7.88 -15.14
CA LEU A 199 9.34 8.80 -14.04
C LEU A 199 9.48 10.28 -14.44
N LEU A 200 10.43 10.60 -15.32
CA LEU A 200 10.60 11.97 -15.85
C LEU A 200 9.54 12.36 -16.89
N GLN A 201 8.77 11.40 -17.39
CA GLN A 201 7.68 11.63 -18.35
C GLN A 201 6.33 11.88 -17.66
N LEU A 202 6.26 11.70 -16.34
CA LEU A 202 5.10 12.00 -15.49
C LEU A 202 5.17 13.42 -14.93
#